data_AF-A0A349LI23-F1
#
_entry.id   AF-A0A349LI23-F1
#
_cell.length_a   1.000
_cell.length_b   1.000
_cell.length_c   1.000
_cell.angle_alpha   90.00
_cell.angle_beta   90.00
_cell.angle_gamma   90.00
#
_symmetry.space_group_name_H-M   'P 1'
#
loop_
_entity.id
_entity.type
_entity.pdbx_description
1 polymer ?
#
loop_
_entity_poly.entity_id
_entity_poly.type
_entity_poly.pdbx_seq_one_letter_code
_entity_poly.pdbx_strand_id
1 'polypeptide(L)'
;DEEARDAGTLAELTFPGMLAYVRGLLLSEVMPDSLSPASPRPQVVSDVLDFVASRLVVLQDELSDPDNSDRDRLQAEMEMAGGLIDRVLYLYHGLDEQDIERLEQAEA
;
A
#
# COMPACT_ATOMS: atom_id res chain seq x y z
N ASP A 1 10.60 -8.53 19.83
CA ASP A 1 10.46 -8.07 18.43
C ASP A 1 9.37 -7.00 18.36
N GLU A 2 9.71 -5.82 18.87
CA GLU A 2 8.83 -4.66 18.91
C GLU A 2 8.96 -3.82 17.63
N GLU A 3 10.09 -3.96 16.91
CA GLU A 3 10.38 -3.30 15.63
C GLU A 3 9.44 -3.71 14.48
N ALA A 4 8.97 -4.96 14.43
CA ALA A 4 8.06 -5.42 13.37
C ALA A 4 6.65 -4.81 13.51
N ARG A 5 6.23 -4.51 14.75
CA ARG A 5 4.90 -3.91 15.03
C ARG A 5 4.87 -2.42 14.67
N ASP A 6 6.00 -1.74 14.74
CA ASP A 6 6.10 -0.31 14.43
C ASP A 6 6.10 -0.02 12.92
N ALA A 7 6.57 -0.96 12.08
CA ALA A 7 6.60 -0.76 10.62
C ALA A 7 5.19 -0.59 10.02
N GLY A 8 4.21 -1.36 10.50
CA GLY A 8 2.82 -1.23 10.06
C GLY A 8 2.17 0.09 10.47
N THR A 9 2.54 0.62 11.64
CA THR A 9 2.09 1.92 12.16
C THR A 9 2.76 3.10 11.43
N LEU A 10 4.03 2.94 11.03
CA LEU A 10 4.77 3.93 10.26
C LEU A 10 4.21 4.14 8.84
N ALA A 11 3.82 3.07 8.14
CA ALA A 11 3.27 3.18 6.78
C ALA A 11 1.91 3.92 6.72
N GLU A 12 1.04 3.73 7.74
CA GLU A 12 -0.21 4.50 7.86
C GLU A 12 0.05 6.00 8.08
N LEU A 13 1.19 6.34 8.71
CA LEU A 13 1.66 7.72 8.86
C LEU A 13 2.33 8.24 7.57
N THR A 14 2.93 7.38 6.76
CA THR A 14 3.58 7.75 5.49
C THR A 14 2.55 8.08 4.40
N PHE A 15 1.43 7.35 4.33
CA PHE A 15 0.45 7.46 3.22
C PHE A 15 -1.01 7.75 3.62
N PRO A 16 -1.29 8.59 4.64
CA PRO A 16 -2.65 8.72 5.17
C PRO A 16 -3.65 9.21 4.11
N GLY A 17 -3.24 10.16 3.26
CA GLY A 17 -4.09 10.68 2.18
C GLY A 17 -4.37 9.65 1.09
N MET A 18 -3.38 8.84 0.74
CA MET A 18 -3.54 7.81 -0.30
C MET A 18 -4.45 6.68 0.17
N LEU A 19 -4.27 6.21 1.41
CA LEU A 19 -5.13 5.16 1.97
C LEU A 19 -6.56 5.65 2.17
N ALA A 20 -6.76 6.91 2.57
CA ALA A 20 -8.09 7.52 2.62
C ALA A 20 -8.75 7.59 1.24
N TYR A 21 -7.98 7.93 0.20
CA TYR A 21 -8.46 7.93 -1.19
C TYR A 21 -8.89 6.53 -1.66
N VAL A 22 -8.05 5.51 -1.43
CA VAL A 22 -8.35 4.11 -1.77
C VAL A 22 -9.60 3.62 -1.03
N ARG A 23 -9.71 3.87 0.28
CA ARG A 23 -10.91 3.54 1.08
C ARG A 23 -12.17 4.17 0.49
N GLY A 24 -12.09 5.43 0.05
CA GLY A 24 -13.20 6.12 -0.63
C GLY A 24 -13.59 5.49 -1.97
N LEU A 25 -12.62 5.02 -2.75
CA LEU A 25 -12.86 4.33 -4.03
C LEU A 25 -13.42 2.92 -3.86
N LEU A 26 -13.23 2.29 -2.71
CA LEU A 26 -13.75 0.94 -2.41
C LEU A 26 -15.04 0.96 -1.60
N LEU A 27 -15.48 2.14 -1.16
CA LEU A 27 -16.66 2.30 -0.33
C LEU A 27 -17.92 1.84 -1.08
N SER A 28 -18.55 0.77 -0.59
CA SER A 28 -19.79 0.20 -1.15
C SER A 28 -21.06 0.73 -0.47
N GLU A 29 -20.95 1.22 0.77
CA GLU A 29 -22.06 1.67 1.58
C GLU A 29 -21.77 3.04 2.19
N VAL A 30 -22.79 3.90 2.25
CA VAL A 30 -22.74 5.19 2.93
C VAL A 30 -23.85 5.29 3.97
N MET A 31 -23.67 6.16 4.95
CA MET A 31 -24.72 6.43 5.93
C MET A 31 -26.01 6.94 5.25
N PRO A 32 -27.20 6.65 5.81
CA PRO A 32 -28.48 7.06 5.21
C PRO A 32 -28.60 8.56 4.96
N ASP A 33 -27.95 9.38 5.79
CA ASP A 33 -27.97 10.85 5.69
C ASP A 33 -26.84 11.40 4.81
N SER A 34 -26.11 10.54 4.09
CA SER A 34 -25.03 10.97 3.20
C SER A 34 -25.56 11.82 2.05
N LEU A 35 -24.91 12.97 1.82
CA LEU A 35 -25.24 13.89 0.73
C LEU A 35 -24.90 13.33 -0.66
N SER A 36 -24.09 12.27 -0.73
CA SER A 36 -23.72 11.58 -1.96
C SER A 36 -23.78 10.07 -1.77
N PRO A 37 -24.28 9.30 -2.77
CA PRO A 37 -24.19 7.86 -2.75
C PRO A 37 -22.74 7.38 -2.82
N ALA A 38 -22.52 6.15 -2.39
CA ALA A 38 -21.28 5.42 -2.67
C ALA A 38 -21.12 5.24 -4.17
N SER A 39 -19.94 5.53 -4.70
CA SER A 39 -19.59 5.32 -6.12
C SER A 39 -18.26 4.58 -6.19
N PRO A 40 -18.25 3.27 -5.88
CA PRO A 40 -17.02 2.50 -5.86
C PRO A 40 -16.41 2.45 -7.26
N ARG A 41 -15.09 2.57 -7.31
CA ARG A 41 -14.27 2.49 -8.52
C ARG A 41 -13.06 1.58 -8.27
N PRO A 42 -13.26 0.29 -7.99
CA PRO A 42 -12.17 -0.66 -7.74
C PRO A 42 -11.16 -0.71 -8.89
N GLN A 43 -11.59 -0.49 -10.13
CA GLN A 43 -10.72 -0.39 -11.30
C GLN A 43 -9.66 0.70 -11.15
N VAL A 44 -9.98 1.85 -10.54
CA VAL A 44 -9.00 2.92 -10.31
C VAL A 44 -7.96 2.49 -9.26
N VAL A 45 -8.37 1.69 -8.28
CA VAL A 45 -7.44 1.13 -7.29
C VAL A 45 -6.52 0.10 -7.94
N SER A 46 -7.05 -0.73 -8.85
CA SER A 46 -6.24 -1.65 -9.66
C SER A 46 -5.22 -0.89 -10.52
N ASP A 47 -5.63 0.18 -11.20
CA ASP A 47 -4.73 0.99 -12.03
C ASP A 47 -3.60 1.64 -11.18
N VAL A 48 -3.93 2.05 -9.95
CA VAL A 48 -2.96 2.55 -8.97
C VAL A 48 -1.97 1.46 -8.58
N LEU A 49 -2.45 0.25 -8.29
CA LEU A 49 -1.59 -0.89 -7.95
C LEU A 49 -0.63 -1.21 -9.10
N ASP A 50 -1.14 -1.27 -10.34
CA ASP A 50 -0.32 -1.49 -11.53
C ASP A 50 0.75 -0.41 -11.70
N PHE A 51 0.41 0.85 -11.44
CA PHE A 51 1.35 1.96 -11.49
C PHE A 51 2.49 1.83 -10.45
N VAL A 52 2.15 1.58 -9.18
CA VAL A 52 3.16 1.46 -8.12
C VAL A 52 4.00 0.19 -8.29
N ALA A 53 3.38 -0.93 -8.66
CA ALA A 53 4.08 -2.19 -8.94
C ALA A 53 5.05 -2.05 -10.13
N SER A 54 4.65 -1.33 -11.18
CA SER A 54 5.54 -1.02 -12.30
C SER A 54 6.78 -0.25 -11.84
N ARG A 55 6.61 0.74 -10.93
CA ARG A 55 7.76 1.46 -10.36
C ARG A 55 8.65 0.54 -9.52
N LEU A 56 8.06 -0.37 -8.74
CA LEU A 56 8.83 -1.34 -7.95
C LEU A 56 9.75 -2.20 -8.83
N VAL A 57 9.27 -2.68 -9.97
CA VAL A 57 10.08 -3.45 -10.93
C VAL A 57 11.24 -2.62 -11.47
N VAL A 58 11.00 -1.35 -11.81
CA VAL A 58 12.06 -0.44 -12.26
C VAL A 58 13.09 -0.19 -11.16
N LEU A 59 12.64 0.01 -9.91
CA LEU A 59 13.53 0.21 -8.76
C LEU A 59 14.42 -1.00 -8.51
N GLN A 60 13.88 -2.22 -8.65
CA GLN A 60 14.65 -3.46 -8.52
C GLN A 60 15.74 -3.56 -9.59
N ASP A 61 15.45 -3.16 -10.83
CA ASP A 61 16.43 -3.11 -11.91
C ASP A 61 17.52 -2.06 -11.63
N GLU A 62 17.14 -0.85 -11.21
CA GLU A 62 18.07 0.23 -10.84
C GLU A 62 18.96 -0.13 -9.64
N LEU A 63 18.43 -0.87 -8.65
CA LEU A 63 19.16 -1.37 -7.49
C LEU A 63 20.06 -2.57 -7.81
N SER A 64 19.85 -3.24 -8.94
CA SER A 64 20.71 -4.32 -9.39
C SER A 64 22.09 -3.83 -9.86
N ASP A 65 22.20 -2.55 -10.25
CA ASP A 65 23.46 -1.90 -10.62
C ASP A 65 24.29 -1.54 -9.36
N PRO A 66 25.44 -2.21 -9.13
CA PRO A 66 26.29 -1.95 -7.97
C PRO A 66 26.97 -0.57 -7.99
N ASP A 67 27.09 0.06 -9.16
CA ASP A 67 27.77 1.36 -9.31
C ASP A 67 26.82 2.56 -9.17
N ASN A 68 25.54 2.30 -8.92
CA ASN A 68 24.54 3.35 -8.73
C ASN A 68 24.82 4.15 -7.44
N SER A 69 25.03 5.46 -7.56
CA SER A 69 25.33 6.33 -6.42
C SER A 69 24.13 6.58 -5.51
N ASP A 70 22.91 6.32 -6.00
CA ASP A 70 21.66 6.68 -5.32
C ASP A 70 21.02 5.49 -4.60
N ARG A 71 21.77 4.39 -4.39
CA ARG A 71 21.25 3.11 -3.84
C ARG A 71 20.44 3.27 -2.56
N ASP A 72 20.91 4.03 -1.58
CA ASP A 72 20.19 4.22 -0.32
C ASP A 72 18.82 4.88 -0.52
N ARG A 73 18.76 5.85 -1.43
CA ARG A 73 17.51 6.51 -1.81
C ARG A 73 16.57 5.56 -2.55
N LEU A 74 17.10 4.79 -3.50
CA LEU A 74 16.32 3.82 -4.28
C LEU A 74 15.78 2.69 -3.39
N GLN A 75 16.58 2.25 -2.42
CA GLN A 75 16.17 1.26 -1.42
C GLN A 75 15.01 1.79 -0.57
N ALA A 76 15.12 3.02 -0.06
CA ALA A 76 14.04 3.65 0.70
C ALA A 76 12.76 3.83 -0.15
N GLU A 77 12.91 4.20 -1.43
CA GLU A 77 11.78 4.28 -2.37
C GLU A 77 11.13 2.92 -2.62
N MET A 78 11.93 1.86 -2.74
CA MET A 78 11.44 0.49 -2.94
C MET A 78 10.67 -0.01 -1.72
N GLU A 79 11.17 0.21 -0.51
CA GLU A 79 10.51 -0.14 0.75
C GLU A 79 9.18 0.61 0.90
N MET A 80 9.17 1.92 0.60
CA MET A 80 7.96 2.74 0.61
C MET A 80 6.92 2.26 -0.41
N ALA A 81 7.35 1.92 -1.64
CA ALA A 81 6.47 1.44 -2.70
C ALA A 81 5.88 0.06 -2.37
N GLY A 82 6.71 -0.87 -1.86
CA GLY A 82 6.27 -2.19 -1.41
C GLY A 82 5.24 -2.10 -0.30
N GLY A 83 5.54 -1.35 0.77
CA GLY A 83 4.59 -1.18 1.89
C GLY A 83 3.27 -0.52 1.50
N LEU A 84 3.28 0.39 0.52
CA LEU A 84 2.05 0.96 -0.04
C LEU A 84 1.24 -0.08 -0.81
N ILE A 85 1.89 -0.90 -1.65
CA ILE A 85 1.22 -1.98 -2.40
C ILE A 85 0.50 -2.91 -1.44
N ASP A 86 1.18 -3.38 -0.39
CA ASP A 86 0.60 -4.32 0.58
C ASP A 86 -0.64 -3.73 1.26
N ARG A 87 -0.53 -2.50 1.78
CA ARG A 87 -1.67 -1.82 2.43
C ARG A 87 -2.85 -1.62 1.47
N VAL A 88 -2.58 -1.26 0.22
CA VAL A 88 -3.65 -1.10 -0.79
C VAL A 88 -4.27 -2.45 -1.14
N LEU A 89 -3.49 -3.53 -1.25
CA LEU A 89 -4.00 -4.89 -1.46
C LEU A 89 -4.87 -5.36 -0.29
N TYR A 90 -4.47 -5.08 0.94
CA TYR A 90 -5.26 -5.42 2.13
C TYR A 90 -6.63 -4.74 2.10
N LEU A 91 -6.67 -3.44 1.79
CA LEU A 91 -7.90 -2.69 1.61
C LEU A 91 -8.74 -3.20 0.43
N TYR A 92 -8.07 -3.48 -0.71
CA TYR A 92 -8.72 -3.95 -1.93
C TYR A 92 -9.41 -5.30 -1.75
N HIS A 93 -8.80 -6.20 -0.98
CA HIS A 93 -9.35 -7.51 -0.66
C HIS A 93 -10.20 -7.55 0.60
N GLY A 94 -10.31 -6.43 1.33
CA GLY A 94 -11.11 -6.34 2.55
C GLY A 94 -10.60 -7.19 3.70
N LEU A 95 -9.28 -7.36 3.79
CA LEU A 95 -8.63 -8.11 4.88
C LEU A 95 -8.80 -7.35 6.19
N ASP A 96 -9.09 -8.07 7.26
CA ASP A 96 -9.11 -7.52 8.61
C ASP A 96 -7.72 -7.58 9.28
N GLU A 97 -7.59 -6.98 10.46
CA GLU A 97 -6.32 -6.95 11.20
C GLU A 97 -5.78 -8.37 11.48
N GLN A 98 -6.64 -9.36 11.71
CA GLN A 98 -6.23 -10.73 12.00
C GLN A 98 -5.77 -11.48 10.75
N ASP A 99 -6.39 -11.19 9.60
CA ASP A 99 -5.93 -11.68 8.30
C ASP A 99 -4.55 -11.11 7.97
N ILE A 100 -4.36 -9.80 8.18
CA ILE A 100 -3.08 -9.10 7.94
C ILE A 100 -1.98 -9.66 8.84
N GLU A 101 -2.23 -9.77 10.16
CA GLU A 101 -1.26 -10.32 11.10
C GLU A 101 -0.83 -11.74 10.72
N ARG A 102 -1.75 -12.57 10.24
CA ARG A 102 -1.43 -13.93 9.79
C ARG A 102 -0.57 -13.95 8.52
N LEU A 103 -0.78 -13.01 7.61
CA LEU A 103 0.03 -12.86 6.40
C LEU A 103 1.45 -12.39 6.74
N GLU A 104 1.57 -11.33 7.54
CA GLU A 104 2.86 -10.78 7.96
C GLU A 104 3.69 -11.79 8.77
N GLN A 105 3.05 -12.65 9.57
CA GLN A 105 3.72 -13.76 10.27
C GLN A 105 4.19 -14.90 9.37
N ALA A 106 3.58 -15.09 8.19
CA ALA A 106 3.96 -16.14 7.25
C ALA A 106 5.16 -15.74 6.38
N GLU A 107 5.46 -14.45 6.29
CA GLU A 107 6.55 -13.88 5.49
C GLU A 107 7.86 -13.68 6.30
N ALA A 108 7.77 -13.70 7.63
CA ALA A 108 8.90 -13.58 8.57
C ALA A 108 9.62 -14.91 8.84
#